data_AF-A0A9P7I0W6-F1
#
_entry.id   AF-A0A9P7I0W6-F1
#
_cell.length_a   1.000
_cell.length_b   1.000
_cell.length_c   1.000
_cell.angle_alpha   90.00
_cell.angle_beta   90.00
_cell.angle_gamma   90.00
#
_symmetry.space_group_name_H-M   'P 1'
#
loop_
_entity.id
_entity.type
_entity.pdbx_description
1 polymer ?
#
loop_
_entity_poly.entity_id
_entity_poly.type
_entity_poly.pdbx_seq_one_letter_code
_entity_poly.pdbx_strand_id
1 'polypeptide(L)'
;MESFLGLDLTRNYSFFTVPAAFFIITFPHAYTITAGAKGTYDNCNPRSHKDRIANCQTLDQSHKQFLLRAKAATENGLETIGCYAAGILAANFAAVPAPTINILGLGYVVSRLLYNIAYLWLQDNPRLSRKVLTQIRHRSFTTFEMFPINYLFLLFASTALALPHHPEACDTDAPAITAAPKESFDCDYSYCGDDDHVLWCFRFIPFTTINPTLGPLPGETRVSIGMCGPKSADPNPMD
;
A
#
# COMPACT_ATOMS: atom_id res chain seq x y z
N MET A 1 3.16 26.54 -24.41
CA MET A 1 3.83 25.65 -23.44
C MET A 1 2.97 25.69 -22.19
N GLU A 2 2.30 24.58 -21.86
CA GLU A 2 1.38 24.52 -20.71
C GLU A 2 2.20 24.43 -19.42
N SER A 3 2.62 25.59 -18.92
CA SER A 3 3.30 25.72 -17.62
C SER A 3 2.26 25.88 -16.52
N PHE A 4 2.07 24.85 -15.70
CA PHE A 4 1.25 24.95 -14.48
C PHE A 4 2.17 25.30 -13.31
N LEU A 5 1.97 26.47 -12.71
CA LEU A 5 2.79 26.98 -11.58
C LEU A 5 4.30 27.10 -11.86
N GLY A 6 4.69 27.36 -13.12
CA GLY A 6 6.10 27.45 -13.53
C GLY A 6 6.81 26.10 -13.66
N LEU A 7 6.09 24.98 -13.49
CA LEU A 7 6.60 23.63 -13.71
C LEU A 7 6.32 23.20 -15.16
N ASP A 8 7.34 22.68 -15.84
CA ASP A 8 7.24 22.16 -17.20
C ASP A 8 6.60 20.75 -17.19
N LEU A 9 5.26 20.70 -17.29
CA LEU A 9 4.48 19.46 -17.25
C LEU A 9 4.76 18.50 -18.42
N THR A 10 5.54 18.90 -19.43
CA THR A 10 5.92 18.02 -20.55
C THR A 10 6.92 16.95 -20.12
N ARG A 11 7.69 17.20 -19.06
CA ARG A 11 8.59 16.22 -18.46
C ARG A 11 7.84 15.31 -17.50
N ASN A 12 8.23 14.05 -17.44
CA ASN A 12 7.60 13.09 -16.56
C ASN A 12 8.10 13.26 -15.10
N TYR A 13 7.24 13.81 -14.24
CA TYR A 13 7.52 14.00 -12.81
C TYR A 13 6.72 13.03 -11.93
N SER A 14 5.92 12.16 -12.51
CA SER A 14 4.98 11.33 -11.76
C SER A 14 5.66 10.39 -10.77
N PHE A 15 6.89 9.93 -11.04
CA PHE A 15 7.60 9.08 -10.09
C PHE A 15 8.02 9.84 -8.82
N PHE A 16 8.22 11.15 -8.89
CA PHE A 16 8.57 11.97 -7.72
C PHE A 16 7.36 12.23 -6.80
N THR A 17 6.13 12.10 -7.31
CA THR A 17 4.93 12.32 -6.50
C THR A 17 4.69 11.19 -5.50
N VAL A 18 5.20 9.97 -5.77
CA VAL A 18 5.12 8.81 -4.86
C VAL A 18 5.91 9.02 -3.56
N PRO A 19 7.23 9.29 -3.57
CA PRO A 19 7.96 9.59 -2.35
C PRO A 19 7.45 10.87 -1.68
N ALA A 20 7.04 11.89 -2.45
CA ALA A 20 6.44 13.10 -1.88
C ALA A 20 5.15 12.79 -1.09
N ALA A 21 4.26 11.97 -1.65
CA ALA A 21 3.05 11.53 -0.96
C ALA A 21 3.38 10.74 0.32
N PHE A 22 4.37 9.85 0.27
CA PHE A 22 4.81 9.07 1.44
C PHE A 22 5.24 9.97 2.59
N PHE A 23 6.06 11.00 2.32
CA PHE A 23 6.46 11.95 3.35
C PHE A 23 5.29 12.75 3.91
N ILE A 24 4.37 13.22 3.07
CA ILE A 24 3.17 13.95 3.55
C ILE A 24 2.28 13.07 4.42
N ILE A 25 2.12 11.79 4.06
CA ILE A 25 1.32 10.82 4.81
C ILE A 25 1.95 10.49 6.16
N THR A 26 3.26 10.32 6.21
CA THR A 26 3.98 9.90 7.44
C THR A 26 4.32 11.05 8.37
N PHE A 27 4.33 12.29 7.87
CA PHE A 27 4.68 13.49 8.64
C PHE A 27 3.89 13.66 9.95
N PRO A 28 2.55 13.48 9.99
CA PRO A 28 1.80 13.59 11.23
C PRO A 28 2.28 12.59 12.29
N HIS A 29 2.58 11.34 11.92
CA HIS A 29 3.10 10.35 12.85
C HIS A 29 4.54 10.64 13.29
N ALA A 30 5.39 11.16 12.39
CA ALA A 30 6.72 11.61 12.77
C ALA A 30 6.67 12.70 13.85
N TYR A 31 5.69 13.61 13.77
CA TYR A 31 5.44 14.60 14.81
C TYR A 31 5.02 13.96 16.14
N THR A 32 4.15 12.93 16.15
CA THR A 32 3.72 12.28 17.40
C THR A 32 4.87 11.64 18.16
N ILE A 33 5.85 11.06 17.43
CA ILE A 33 7.01 10.37 18.02
C ILE A 33 8.05 11.38 18.56
N THR A 34 8.32 12.46 17.83
CA THR A 34 9.46 13.34 18.10
C THR A 34 9.15 14.51 19.05
N ALA A 35 8.10 15.26 18.76
CA ALA A 35 7.78 16.51 19.46
C ALA A 35 6.45 16.43 20.23
N GLY A 36 5.47 15.71 19.68
CA GLY A 36 4.10 15.69 20.17
C GLY A 36 3.89 14.89 21.47
N ALA A 37 4.57 13.75 21.64
CA ALA A 37 4.44 12.92 22.84
C ALA A 37 5.77 12.26 23.23
N LYS A 38 6.72 13.10 23.66
CA LYS A 38 8.07 12.64 24.05
C LYS A 38 7.99 11.56 25.13
N GLY A 39 8.69 10.46 24.90
CA GLY A 39 8.77 9.34 25.85
C GLY A 39 7.59 8.35 25.80
N THR A 40 6.53 8.59 25.02
CA THR A 40 5.39 7.66 24.87
C THR A 40 5.54 6.68 23.70
N TYR A 41 6.62 6.79 22.92
CA TYR A 41 6.96 5.83 21.87
C TYR A 41 7.89 4.75 22.44
N ASP A 42 7.62 3.48 22.12
CA ASP A 42 8.43 2.33 22.53
C ASP A 42 8.78 1.55 21.27
N ASN A 43 10.08 1.39 21.03
CA ASN A 43 10.60 0.67 19.87
C ASN A 43 10.33 -0.84 19.96
N CYS A 44 10.17 -1.39 21.17
CA CYS A 44 9.87 -2.81 21.40
C CYS A 44 8.39 -3.12 21.17
N ASN A 45 7.50 -2.13 21.31
CA ASN A 45 6.07 -2.29 21.05
C ASN A 45 5.44 -1.04 20.40
N PRO A 46 5.76 -0.76 19.12
CA PRO A 46 5.33 0.47 18.44
C PRO A 46 3.80 0.56 18.24
N ARG A 47 3.11 -0.59 18.24
CA ARG A 47 1.64 -0.63 18.10
C ARG A 47 0.93 -0.06 19.33
N SER A 48 1.49 -0.25 20.53
CA SER A 48 0.93 0.27 21.79
C SER A 48 0.98 1.80 21.92
N HIS A 49 1.67 2.51 21.01
CA HIS A 49 1.85 3.96 21.11
C HIS A 49 0.54 4.75 21.23
N LYS A 50 -0.53 4.28 20.58
CA LYS A 50 -1.86 4.91 20.67
C LYS A 50 -2.40 4.90 22.10
N ASP A 51 -2.31 3.75 22.74
CA ASP A 51 -2.82 3.53 24.10
C ASP A 51 -1.95 4.28 25.11
N ARG A 52 -0.63 4.31 24.87
CA ARG A 52 0.31 5.09 25.68
C ARG A 52 0.04 6.60 25.63
N ILE A 53 -0.34 7.14 24.46
CA ILE A 53 -0.76 8.55 24.33
C ILE A 53 -2.07 8.79 25.10
N ALA A 54 -3.05 7.91 24.95
CA ALA A 54 -4.36 8.06 25.61
C ALA A 54 -4.23 8.09 27.15
N ASN A 55 -3.40 7.19 27.69
CA ASN A 55 -3.18 7.02 29.13
C ASN A 55 -2.15 8.00 29.73
N CYS A 56 -1.52 8.85 28.92
CA CYS A 56 -0.48 9.76 29.39
C CYS A 56 -1.07 10.89 30.25
N GLN A 57 -0.67 11.03 31.51
CA GLN A 57 -1.19 12.08 32.38
C GLN A 57 -0.55 13.46 32.14
N THR A 58 0.62 13.50 31.50
CA THR A 58 1.38 14.75 31.27
C THR A 58 0.87 15.55 30.07
N LEU A 59 0.04 14.95 29.22
CA LEU A 59 -0.51 15.58 28.02
C LEU A 59 -1.92 16.13 28.30
N ASP A 60 -2.18 17.34 27.84
CA ASP A 60 -3.51 17.93 27.84
C ASP A 60 -4.48 17.13 26.93
N GLN A 61 -5.77 17.15 27.27
CA GLN A 61 -6.79 16.40 26.54
C GLN A 61 -6.95 16.85 25.08
N SER A 62 -6.85 18.15 24.80
CA SER A 62 -6.91 18.66 23.42
C SER A 62 -5.72 18.16 22.59
N HIS A 63 -4.52 18.20 23.20
CA HIS A 63 -3.29 17.73 22.58
C HIS A 63 -3.33 16.21 22.34
N LYS A 64 -3.88 15.41 23.27
CA LYS A 64 -4.09 13.97 23.05
C LYS A 64 -4.96 13.70 21.83
N GLN A 65 -6.08 14.41 21.71
CA GLN A 65 -6.98 14.23 20.56
C GLN A 65 -6.29 14.60 19.24
N PHE A 66 -5.46 15.65 19.23
CA PHE A 66 -4.65 16.00 18.07
C PHE A 66 -3.69 14.86 17.67
N LEU A 67 -2.97 14.28 18.64
CA LEU A 67 -2.00 13.21 18.38
C LEU A 67 -2.69 11.92 17.91
N LEU A 68 -3.84 11.58 18.50
CA LEU A 68 -4.65 10.44 18.07
C LEU A 68 -5.16 10.64 16.64
N ARG A 69 -5.58 11.86 16.27
CA ARG A 69 -5.94 12.21 14.89
C ARG A 69 -4.72 12.10 13.96
N ALA A 70 -3.54 12.54 14.37
CA ALA A 70 -2.32 12.41 13.57
C ALA A 70 -1.97 10.96 13.25
N LYS A 71 -2.11 10.06 14.23
CA LYS A 71 -1.95 8.61 13.99
C LYS A 71 -2.99 8.09 13.00
N ALA A 72 -4.27 8.40 13.21
CA ALA A 72 -5.35 7.95 12.33
C ALA A 72 -5.22 8.47 10.89
N ALA A 73 -4.77 9.72 10.70
CA ALA A 73 -4.51 10.28 9.38
C ALA A 73 -3.40 9.52 8.63
N THR A 74 -2.37 9.11 9.37
CA THR A 74 -1.26 8.33 8.80
C THR A 74 -1.71 6.93 8.40
N GLU A 75 -2.49 6.25 9.25
CA GLU A 75 -3.08 4.93 8.95
C GLU A 75 -3.94 5.01 7.68
N ASN A 76 -4.82 6.00 7.58
CA ASN A 76 -5.63 6.22 6.38
C ASN A 76 -4.79 6.48 5.10
N GLY A 77 -3.71 7.25 5.22
CA GLY A 77 -2.82 7.50 4.11
C GLY A 77 -2.14 6.22 3.62
N LEU A 78 -1.62 5.41 4.56
CA LEU A 78 -0.90 4.16 4.27
C LEU A 78 -1.79 3.09 3.62
N GLU A 79 -3.08 3.04 3.96
CA GLU A 79 -4.05 2.13 3.31
C GLU A 79 -4.21 2.41 1.81
N THR A 80 -4.02 3.67 1.37
CA THR A 80 -4.27 4.08 -0.02
C THR A 80 -3.02 4.28 -0.86
N ILE A 81 -1.85 4.52 -0.23
CA ILE A 81 -0.63 4.88 -0.95
C ILE A 81 -0.14 3.75 -1.87
N GLY A 82 -0.35 2.49 -1.47
CA GLY A 82 -0.01 1.33 -2.30
C GLY A 82 -0.77 1.33 -3.63
N CYS A 83 -2.09 1.52 -3.58
CA CYS A 83 -2.92 1.64 -4.79
C CYS A 83 -2.51 2.84 -5.65
N TYR A 84 -2.18 3.97 -5.02
CA TYR A 84 -1.69 5.15 -5.74
C TYR A 84 -0.36 4.89 -6.46
N ALA A 85 0.62 4.32 -5.77
CA ALA A 85 1.93 4.00 -6.35
C ALA A 85 1.81 3.00 -7.51
N ALA A 86 0.99 1.96 -7.34
CA ALA A 86 0.67 1.01 -8.41
C ALA A 86 -0.01 1.70 -9.60
N GLY A 87 -0.95 2.63 -9.34
CA GLY A 87 -1.63 3.40 -10.38
C GLY A 87 -0.67 4.29 -11.18
N ILE A 88 0.28 4.97 -10.52
CA ILE A 88 1.32 5.76 -11.19
C ILE A 88 2.19 4.84 -12.06
N LEU A 89 2.61 3.69 -11.55
CA LEU A 89 3.41 2.73 -12.32
C LEU A 89 2.65 2.22 -13.55
N ALA A 90 1.39 1.82 -13.38
CA ALA A 90 0.54 1.33 -14.46
C ALA A 90 0.27 2.40 -15.52
N ALA A 91 0.01 3.65 -15.13
CA ALA A 91 -0.20 4.76 -16.06
C ALA A 91 1.06 5.07 -16.90
N ASN A 92 2.24 4.95 -16.28
CA ASN A 92 3.51 5.09 -16.98
C ASN A 92 3.76 3.92 -17.94
N PHE A 93 3.46 2.70 -17.51
CA PHE A 93 3.57 1.50 -18.34
C PHE A 93 2.63 1.55 -19.55
N ALA A 94 1.42 2.07 -19.38
CA ALA A 94 0.45 2.28 -20.45
C ALA A 94 0.75 3.51 -21.34
N ALA A 95 1.90 4.18 -21.13
CA ALA A 95 2.33 5.36 -21.88
C ALA A 95 1.29 6.51 -21.93
N VAL A 96 0.56 6.72 -20.83
CA VAL A 96 -0.38 7.85 -20.70
C VAL A 96 0.40 9.17 -20.84
N PRO A 97 -0.17 10.22 -21.49
CA PRO A 97 0.53 11.49 -21.65
C PRO A 97 1.03 12.07 -20.33
N ALA A 98 2.32 12.41 -20.28
CA ALA A 98 2.99 12.99 -19.11
C ALA A 98 2.23 14.13 -18.41
N PRO A 99 1.66 15.13 -19.11
CA PRO A 99 0.92 16.22 -18.43
C PRO A 99 -0.28 15.69 -17.63
N THR A 100 -0.97 14.67 -18.13
CA THR A 100 -2.13 14.07 -17.45
C THR A 100 -1.70 13.38 -16.16
N ILE A 101 -0.67 12.53 -16.22
CA ILE A 101 -0.19 11.81 -15.03
C ILE A 101 0.38 12.78 -14.00
N ASN A 102 1.08 13.84 -14.44
CA ASN A 102 1.64 14.85 -13.56
C ASN A 102 0.56 15.64 -12.81
N ILE A 103 -0.50 16.07 -13.50
CA ILE A 103 -1.61 16.81 -12.90
C ILE A 103 -2.34 15.92 -11.88
N LEU A 104 -2.63 14.68 -12.24
CA LEU A 104 -3.29 13.72 -11.34
C LEU A 104 -2.41 13.39 -10.13
N GLY A 105 -1.11 13.16 -10.37
CA GLY A 105 -0.13 12.89 -9.33
C GLY A 105 0.00 14.05 -8.35
N LEU A 106 0.15 15.28 -8.85
CA LEU A 106 0.21 16.49 -8.04
C LEU A 106 -1.12 16.75 -7.31
N GLY A 107 -2.25 16.54 -7.97
CA GLY A 107 -3.58 16.66 -7.36
C GLY A 107 -3.76 15.69 -6.18
N TYR A 108 -3.27 14.45 -6.30
CA TYR A 108 -3.26 13.51 -5.18
C TYR A 108 -2.40 14.01 -4.00
N VAL A 109 -1.17 14.47 -4.27
CA VAL A 109 -0.26 15.00 -3.24
C VAL A 109 -0.86 16.21 -2.52
N VAL A 110 -1.40 17.18 -3.27
CA VAL A 110 -2.03 18.38 -2.73
C VAL A 110 -3.30 18.03 -1.95
N SER A 111 -4.15 17.14 -2.47
CA SER A 111 -5.36 16.73 -1.75
C SER A 111 -5.03 16.03 -0.44
N ARG A 112 -3.96 15.21 -0.39
CA ARG A 112 -3.46 14.60 0.85
C ARG A 112 -2.93 15.61 1.84
N LEU A 113 -2.20 16.62 1.38
CA LEU A 113 -1.74 17.73 2.23
C LEU A 113 -2.93 18.47 2.85
N LEU A 114 -3.92 18.84 2.03
CA LEU A 114 -5.11 19.56 2.48
C LEU A 114 -5.96 18.73 3.45
N TYR A 115 -6.11 17.43 3.17
CA TYR A 115 -6.81 16.49 4.06
C TYR A 115 -6.12 16.44 5.43
N ASN A 116 -4.79 16.26 5.47
CA ASN A 116 -4.04 16.20 6.72
C ASN A 116 -4.18 17.51 7.52
N ILE A 117 -4.08 18.67 6.85
CA ILE A 117 -4.28 19.97 7.51
C ILE A 117 -5.69 20.09 8.09
N ALA A 118 -6.72 19.76 7.30
CA ALA A 118 -8.10 19.84 7.75
C ALA A 118 -8.39 18.88 8.91
N TYR A 119 -7.98 17.62 8.79
CA TYR A 119 -8.25 16.59 9.79
C TYR A 119 -7.56 16.90 11.13
N LEU A 120 -6.32 17.41 11.09
CA LEU A 120 -5.57 17.75 12.28
C LEU A 120 -6.07 19.04 12.94
N TRP A 121 -6.21 20.13 12.18
CA TRP A 121 -6.37 21.47 12.75
C TRP A 121 -7.81 21.98 12.74
N LEU A 122 -8.62 21.61 11.74
CA LEU A 122 -9.97 22.15 11.60
C LEU A 122 -10.97 21.47 12.57
N GLN A 123 -10.71 20.22 12.92
CA GLN A 123 -11.60 19.41 13.76
C GLN A 123 -11.51 19.76 15.26
N ASP A 124 -10.49 20.54 15.65
CA ASP A 124 -10.30 21.02 17.02
C ASP A 124 -11.32 22.11 17.41
N ASN A 125 -11.89 22.80 16.41
CA ASN A 125 -12.84 23.88 16.61
C ASN A 125 -14.21 23.54 16.00
N PRO A 126 -15.16 22.97 16.76
CA PRO A 126 -16.46 22.53 16.23
C PRO A 126 -17.32 23.66 15.65
N ARG A 127 -17.01 24.93 16.00
CA ARG A 127 -17.64 26.14 15.44
C ARG A 127 -17.02 26.54 14.10
N LEU A 128 -15.71 26.40 13.96
CA LEU A 128 -14.99 26.70 12.72
C LEU A 128 -15.29 25.63 11.66
N SER A 129 -15.26 24.35 12.05
CA SER A 129 -15.66 23.22 11.19
C SER A 129 -17.09 23.39 10.66
N ARG A 130 -18.06 23.77 11.50
CA ARG A 130 -19.44 24.06 11.06
C ARG A 130 -19.52 25.23 10.07
N LYS A 131 -18.78 26.32 10.29
CA LYS A 131 -18.75 27.49 9.39
C LYS A 131 -18.08 27.18 8.05
N VAL A 132 -16.98 26.43 8.07
CA VAL A 132 -16.28 25.98 6.86
C VAL A 132 -17.14 24.99 6.08
N LEU A 133 -17.76 24.01 6.75
CA LEU A 133 -18.68 23.07 6.11
C LEU A 133 -19.91 23.75 5.51
N THR A 134 -20.47 24.76 6.18
CA THR A 134 -21.60 25.53 5.62
C THR A 134 -21.18 26.42 4.45
N GLN A 135 -19.99 27.02 4.49
CA GLN A 135 -19.41 27.78 3.36
C GLN A 135 -19.07 26.87 2.17
N ILE A 136 -18.45 25.71 2.40
CA ILE A 136 -18.14 24.74 1.34
C ILE A 136 -19.43 24.15 0.78
N ARG A 137 -20.43 23.82 1.61
CA ARG A 137 -21.75 23.36 1.15
C ARG A 137 -22.44 24.39 0.25
N HIS A 138 -22.24 25.69 0.50
CA HIS A 138 -22.83 26.77 -0.30
C HIS A 138 -22.01 27.10 -1.57
N ARG A 139 -20.68 26.90 -1.53
CA ARG A 139 -19.77 27.19 -2.64
C ARG A 139 -19.62 26.02 -3.61
N SER A 140 -19.65 24.78 -3.12
CA SER A 140 -19.65 23.59 -3.97
C SER A 140 -20.93 23.48 -4.80
N PHE A 141 -22.09 23.94 -4.32
CA PHE A 141 -23.31 23.91 -5.13
C PHE A 141 -23.31 24.91 -6.32
N THR A 142 -22.36 25.85 -6.36
CA THR A 142 -22.24 26.85 -7.43
C THR A 142 -21.01 26.66 -8.33
N THR A 143 -20.00 25.89 -7.91
CA THR A 143 -18.81 25.61 -8.74
C THR A 143 -18.64 24.14 -9.15
N PHE A 144 -19.50 23.23 -8.69
CA PHE A 144 -19.48 21.81 -9.09
C PHE A 144 -20.46 21.48 -10.24
N GLU A 145 -20.75 22.47 -11.09
CA GLU A 145 -21.30 22.22 -12.44
C GLU A 145 -20.21 21.86 -13.47
N MET A 146 -18.92 21.93 -13.12
CA MET A 146 -17.82 21.77 -14.07
C MET A 146 -16.74 20.78 -13.61
N PHE A 147 -17.14 19.65 -13.06
CA PHE A 147 -16.34 18.41 -13.16
C PHE A 147 -17.33 17.27 -13.34
N PRO A 148 -17.62 16.85 -14.59
CA PRO A 148 -18.66 15.89 -14.82
C PRO A 148 -18.24 14.58 -14.16
N ILE A 149 -19.13 14.10 -13.29
CA ILE A 149 -19.11 12.81 -12.60
C ILE A 149 -18.88 11.64 -13.58
N ASN A 150 -19.06 11.87 -14.88
CA ASN A 150 -18.69 10.98 -15.98
C ASN A 150 -17.20 10.58 -15.98
N TYR A 151 -16.26 11.42 -15.52
CA TYR A 151 -14.83 11.04 -15.49
C TYR A 151 -14.43 10.19 -14.28
N LEU A 152 -15.20 10.23 -13.19
CA LEU A 152 -14.99 9.32 -12.06
C LEU A 152 -15.49 7.90 -12.40
N PHE A 153 -16.52 7.79 -13.25
CA PHE A 153 -16.91 6.52 -13.85
C PHE A 153 -15.91 6.03 -14.91
N LEU A 154 -15.23 6.91 -15.65
CA LEU A 154 -14.21 6.49 -16.63
C LEU A 154 -12.93 5.94 -15.98
N LEU A 155 -12.56 6.38 -14.78
CA LEU A 155 -11.41 5.80 -14.06
C LEU A 155 -11.68 4.39 -13.48
N PHE A 156 -12.95 4.00 -13.32
CA PHE A 156 -13.34 2.62 -12.97
C PHE A 156 -13.87 1.79 -14.15
N ALA A 157 -14.31 2.42 -15.25
CA ALA A 157 -14.84 1.73 -16.42
C ALA A 157 -13.79 1.42 -17.50
N SER A 158 -12.64 2.11 -17.52
CA SER A 158 -11.62 1.90 -18.56
C SER A 158 -10.79 0.62 -18.40
N THR A 159 -10.93 -0.14 -17.31
CA THR A 159 -10.38 -1.51 -17.21
C THR A 159 -11.34 -2.58 -17.75
N ALA A 160 -12.55 -2.23 -18.17
CA ALA A 160 -13.55 -3.20 -18.64
C ALA A 160 -13.82 -3.17 -20.15
N LEU A 161 -13.21 -2.26 -20.92
CA LEU A 161 -13.58 -2.02 -22.33
C LEU A 161 -12.42 -2.19 -23.33
N ALA A 162 -11.62 -3.22 -23.15
CA ALA A 162 -10.68 -3.70 -24.17
C ALA A 162 -10.52 -5.23 -24.08
N LEU A 163 -11.63 -5.97 -24.24
CA LEU A 163 -11.59 -7.37 -24.62
C LEU A 163 -12.69 -7.62 -25.66
N PRO A 164 -12.33 -8.00 -26.90
CA PRO A 164 -13.32 -8.37 -27.91
C PRO A 164 -14.07 -9.62 -27.45
N HIS A 165 -15.39 -9.51 -27.39
CA HIS A 165 -16.33 -10.60 -27.16
C HIS A 165 -16.28 -11.58 -28.35
N HIS A 166 -15.62 -12.72 -28.18
CA HIS A 166 -15.93 -13.95 -28.91
C HIS A 166 -16.48 -14.97 -27.89
N PRO A 167 -17.63 -15.62 -28.13
CA PRO A 167 -18.12 -16.67 -27.25
C PRO A 167 -17.43 -17.98 -27.65
N GLU A 168 -16.30 -18.27 -27.01
CA GLU A 168 -15.73 -19.62 -26.99
C GLU A 168 -16.11 -20.31 -25.67
N ALA A 169 -16.40 -21.60 -25.78
CA ALA A 169 -16.93 -22.45 -24.72
C ALA A 169 -16.06 -22.42 -23.46
N CYS A 170 -16.67 -22.63 -22.29
CA CYS A 170 -15.96 -22.88 -21.04
C CYS A 170 -15.03 -24.09 -21.20
N ASP A 171 -13.74 -23.81 -21.41
CA ASP A 171 -12.67 -24.78 -21.25
C ASP A 171 -12.11 -24.66 -19.82
N THR A 172 -12.07 -25.78 -19.11
CA THR A 172 -11.68 -25.91 -17.70
C THR A 172 -10.17 -25.91 -17.49
N ASP A 173 -9.41 -25.19 -18.30
CA ASP A 173 -7.96 -25.11 -18.13
C ASP A 173 -7.60 -23.86 -17.32
N ALA A 174 -7.19 -24.13 -16.07
CA ALA A 174 -6.62 -23.17 -15.15
C ALA A 174 -5.54 -22.33 -15.87
N PRO A 175 -5.46 -21.00 -15.61
CA PRO A 175 -4.47 -20.15 -16.25
C PRO A 175 -3.08 -20.74 -16.00
N ALA A 176 -2.37 -21.03 -17.09
CA ALA A 176 -1.02 -21.54 -17.05
C ALA A 176 -0.18 -20.64 -16.14
N ILE A 177 0.14 -21.17 -14.96
CA ILE A 177 1.11 -20.59 -14.05
C ILE A 177 2.35 -20.39 -14.89
N THR A 178 2.74 -19.14 -15.14
CA THR A 178 4.02 -18.84 -15.74
C THR A 178 5.04 -19.48 -14.80
N ALA A 179 5.62 -20.60 -15.23
CA ALA A 179 6.53 -21.37 -14.40
C ALA A 179 7.62 -20.41 -13.95
N ALA A 180 7.78 -20.29 -12.63
CA ALA A 180 8.94 -19.66 -12.05
C ALA A 180 10.20 -20.23 -12.72
N PRO A 181 11.27 -19.44 -12.89
CA PRO A 181 12.54 -19.95 -13.41
C PRO A 181 12.85 -21.27 -12.69
N LYS A 182 13.11 -22.34 -13.45
CA LYS A 182 13.57 -23.62 -12.89
C LYS A 182 14.96 -23.39 -12.32
N GLU A 183 15.05 -22.80 -11.14
CA GLU A 183 16.25 -22.88 -10.33
C GLU A 183 16.36 -24.33 -9.87
N SER A 184 17.44 -25.01 -10.27
CA SER A 184 17.75 -26.31 -9.70
C SER A 184 18.19 -26.09 -8.26
N PHE A 185 17.31 -26.39 -7.31
CA PHE A 185 17.65 -26.36 -5.90
C PHE A 185 18.45 -27.62 -5.55
N ASP A 186 19.61 -27.43 -4.92
CA ASP A 186 20.40 -28.52 -4.32
C ASP A 186 19.79 -28.86 -2.95
N CYS A 187 19.09 -29.98 -2.87
CA CYS A 187 18.28 -30.39 -1.73
C CYS A 187 19.03 -31.38 -0.85
N ASP A 188 19.06 -31.13 0.46
CA ASP A 188 19.65 -32.06 1.43
C ASP A 188 18.66 -33.17 1.77
N TYR A 189 17.38 -32.82 1.93
CA TYR A 189 16.28 -33.77 2.12
C TYR A 189 14.97 -33.26 1.47
N SER A 190 14.14 -34.18 0.99
CA SER A 190 12.82 -33.87 0.42
C SER A 190 11.74 -34.79 0.94
N TYR A 191 10.55 -34.26 1.21
CA TYR A 191 9.37 -35.04 1.57
C TYR A 191 8.09 -34.48 0.95
N CYS A 192 7.10 -35.35 0.81
CA CYS A 192 5.76 -34.97 0.37
C CYS A 192 4.90 -34.58 1.57
N GLY A 193 4.37 -33.36 1.58
CA GLY A 193 3.42 -32.94 2.59
C GLY A 193 2.13 -33.75 2.47
N ASP A 194 1.76 -34.44 3.54
CA ASP A 194 0.60 -35.34 3.56
C ASP A 194 -0.73 -34.61 3.31
N ASP A 195 -0.85 -33.36 3.80
CA ASP A 195 -2.08 -32.56 3.69
C ASP A 195 -2.20 -31.81 2.37
N ASP A 196 -1.08 -31.39 1.79
CA ASP A 196 -1.06 -30.42 0.67
C ASP A 196 -0.62 -31.04 -0.66
N HIS A 197 -0.15 -32.30 -0.67
CA HIS A 197 0.46 -32.97 -1.83
C HIS A 197 1.61 -32.15 -2.50
N VAL A 198 2.23 -31.26 -1.73
CA VAL A 198 3.37 -30.44 -2.17
C VAL A 198 4.67 -31.15 -1.82
N LEU A 199 5.59 -31.23 -2.78
CA LEU A 199 6.95 -31.70 -2.56
C LEU A 199 7.78 -30.56 -1.95
N TRP A 200 8.14 -30.75 -0.69
CA TRP A 200 9.00 -29.85 0.07
C TRP A 200 10.46 -30.30 -0.03
N CYS A 201 11.35 -29.34 -0.26
CA CYS A 201 12.79 -29.54 -0.19
C CYS A 201 13.40 -28.65 0.87
N PHE A 202 14.26 -29.24 1.68
CA PHE A 202 15.06 -28.54 2.66
C PHE A 202 16.45 -28.28 2.09
N ARG A 203 16.89 -27.03 2.23
CA ARG A 203 18.19 -26.58 1.76
C ARG A 203 18.82 -25.63 2.78
N PHE A 204 20.12 -25.76 2.94
CA PHE A 204 20.91 -24.81 3.69
C PHE A 204 21.06 -23.50 2.93
N ILE A 205 20.66 -22.40 3.55
CA ILE A 205 20.86 -21.05 3.01
C ILE A 205 21.75 -20.28 3.99
N PRO A 206 22.73 -19.49 3.50
CA PRO A 206 23.64 -18.74 4.35
C PRO A 206 22.94 -17.75 5.30
N PHE A 207 21.69 -17.38 4.99
CA PHE A 207 20.93 -16.35 5.69
C PHE A 207 19.46 -16.78 5.84
N THR A 208 19.08 -17.37 6.98
CA THR A 208 17.67 -17.74 7.24
C THR A 208 16.97 -16.77 8.18
N THR A 209 17.69 -16.24 9.17
CA THR A 209 17.16 -15.33 10.19
C THR A 209 18.21 -14.30 10.59
N ILE A 210 17.75 -13.17 11.13
CA ILE A 210 18.63 -12.10 11.62
C ILE A 210 18.45 -11.99 13.13
N ASN A 211 19.51 -12.29 13.88
CA ASN A 211 19.57 -12.06 15.31
C ASN A 211 20.12 -10.64 15.57
N PRO A 212 19.50 -9.82 16.43
CA PRO A 212 19.94 -8.43 16.68
C PRO A 212 21.37 -8.31 17.23
N THR A 213 21.88 -9.35 17.90
CA THR A 213 23.20 -9.35 18.55
C THR A 213 24.24 -10.09 17.74
N LEU A 214 23.84 -11.19 17.08
CA LEU A 214 24.76 -12.10 16.37
C LEU A 214 24.75 -11.89 14.84
N GLY A 215 23.84 -11.07 14.32
CA GLY A 215 23.71 -10.80 12.90
C GLY A 215 22.98 -11.93 12.16
N PRO A 216 23.22 -12.07 10.84
CA PRO A 216 22.61 -13.12 10.04
C PRO A 216 23.08 -14.51 10.50
N LEU A 217 22.14 -15.38 10.83
CA LEU A 217 22.42 -16.77 11.19
C LEU A 217 22.14 -17.68 10.00
N PRO A 218 23.07 -18.58 9.64
CA PRO A 218 22.83 -19.57 8.61
C PRO A 218 21.93 -20.68 9.16
N GLY A 219 21.16 -21.31 8.28
CA GLY A 219 20.29 -22.41 8.68
C GLY A 219 19.60 -23.09 7.52
N GLU A 220 18.81 -24.08 7.86
CA GLU A 220 18.01 -24.84 6.92
C GLU A 220 16.65 -24.18 6.72
N THR A 221 16.17 -24.13 5.48
CA THR A 221 14.80 -23.67 5.17
C THR A 221 14.14 -24.59 4.15
N ARG A 222 12.81 -24.54 4.11
CA ARG A 222 11.99 -25.33 3.18
C ARG A 222 11.46 -24.49 2.04
N VAL A 223 11.53 -25.02 0.83
CA VAL A 223 10.95 -24.43 -0.38
C VAL A 223 10.07 -25.46 -1.10
N SER A 224 8.99 -25.01 -1.73
CA SER A 224 8.13 -25.87 -2.54
C SER A 224 8.72 -26.01 -3.95
N ILE A 225 9.00 -27.24 -4.38
CA ILE A 225 9.53 -27.52 -5.73
C ILE A 225 8.43 -28.00 -6.69
N GLY A 226 7.20 -28.16 -6.20
CA GLY A 226 6.05 -28.53 -7.00
C GLY A 226 5.16 -29.54 -6.30
N MET A 227 4.36 -30.25 -7.07
CA MET A 227 3.46 -31.29 -6.57
C MET A 227 4.17 -32.64 -6.51
N CYS A 228 3.77 -33.47 -5.56
CA CYS A 228 4.19 -34.86 -5.49
C CYS A 228 3.72 -35.64 -6.72
N GLY A 229 4.56 -36.55 -7.23
CA GLY A 229 4.16 -37.49 -8.27
C GLY A 229 3.03 -38.42 -7.79
N PRO A 230 2.30 -39.08 -8.71
CA PRO A 230 1.29 -40.06 -8.33
C PRO A 230 1.91 -41.14 -7.45
N LYS A 231 1.28 -41.46 -6.31
CA LYS A 231 1.73 -42.55 -5.43
C LYS A 231 1.80 -43.83 -6.25
N SER A 232 3.01 -44.34 -6.48
CA SER A 232 3.18 -45.70 -6.97
C SER A 232 2.56 -46.64 -5.93
N ALA A 233 1.69 -47.53 -6.40
CA ALA A 233 1.07 -48.58 -5.61
C ALA A 233 2.12 -49.30 -4.73
N ASP A 234 1.67 -49.72 -3.55
CA ASP A 234 2.45 -50.45 -2.55
C ASP A 234 3.47 -51.41 -3.18
N PRO A 235 4.72 -51.45 -2.68
CA PRO A 235 5.58 -52.56 -3.01
C PRO A 235 4.93 -53.83 -2.46
N ASN A 236 4.63 -54.77 -3.35
CA ASN A 236 4.23 -56.13 -2.97
C ASN A 236 5.18 -56.68 -1.89
N PRO A 237 4.66 -57.47 -0.92
CA PRO A 237 5.52 -58.16 0.01
C PRO A 237 6.47 -59.05 -0.78
N MET A 238 7.77 -58.93 -0.51
CA MET A 238 8.76 -59.87 -1.00
C MET A 238 8.51 -61.22 -0.30
N ASP A 239 8.39 -62.29 -1.10
CA ASP A 239 8.57 -63.67 -0.66
C ASP A 239 10.01 -63.91 -0.17
#